data_AF-A0AA48KCF9-F1
#
_entry.id   AF-A0AA48KCF9-F1
#
_cell.length_a   1.000
_cell.length_b   1.000
_cell.length_c   1.000
_cell.angle_alpha   90.00
_cell.angle_beta   90.00
_cell.angle_gamma   90.00
#
_symmetry.space_group_name_H-M   'P 1'
#
loop_
_entity.id
_entity.type
_entity.pdbx_description
1 polymer ?
#
loop_
_entity_poly.entity_id
_entity_poly.type
_entity_poly.pdbx_seq_one_letter_code
_entity_poly.pdbx_strand_id
1 'polypeptide(L)'
;MIRPALLLALAASLGAAVPTRARPVRTASEARAIAEKETGGIAVSARRVPLNGATCGWQVDLEVPGEDRGWRCIVDADTRSVHTRTRIPPPGSTKKRKQS
;
A
#
# COMPACT_ATOMS: atom_id res chain seq x y z
N MET A 1 -18.36 13.45 52.59
CA MET A 1 -18.60 12.52 51.47
C MET A 1 -17.39 12.53 50.55
N ILE A 2 -17.10 11.38 49.95
CA ILE A 2 -15.84 10.93 49.36
C ILE A 2 -15.56 11.61 47.99
N ARG A 3 -14.32 12.10 47.79
CA ARG A 3 -13.64 12.43 46.50
C ARG A 3 -13.66 11.21 45.55
N PRO A 4 -13.33 11.26 44.22
CA PRO A 4 -12.64 12.32 43.45
C PRO A 4 -13.19 12.51 42.01
N ALA A 5 -12.68 13.48 41.25
CA ALA A 5 -12.54 13.30 39.79
C ALA A 5 -11.48 14.27 39.26
N LEU A 6 -10.23 13.83 39.42
CA LEU A 6 -9.07 14.28 38.69
C LEU A 6 -9.32 13.98 37.19
N LEU A 7 -9.55 14.99 36.34
CA LEU A 7 -9.51 14.79 34.89
C LEU A 7 -8.07 15.00 34.42
N LEU A 8 -7.32 13.89 34.48
CA LEU A 8 -6.03 13.75 33.83
C LEU A 8 -6.23 13.61 32.31
N ALA A 9 -5.35 14.31 31.58
CA ALA A 9 -4.70 13.88 30.35
C ALA A 9 -5.56 13.60 29.10
N LEU A 10 -5.21 14.26 27.99
CA LEU A 10 -4.34 13.64 26.99
C LEU A 10 -3.89 14.72 26.00
N ALA A 11 -2.73 15.32 26.25
CA ALA A 11 -2.02 16.02 25.19
C ALA A 11 -1.61 14.95 24.18
N ALA A 12 -2.39 14.82 23.10
CA ALA A 12 -2.04 13.98 21.98
C ALA A 12 -0.72 14.50 21.41
N SER A 13 0.37 13.83 21.77
CA SER A 13 1.65 13.93 21.13
C SER A 13 1.44 13.56 19.66
N LEU A 14 1.19 14.57 18.81
CA LEU A 14 1.58 14.51 17.41
C LEU A 14 3.11 14.47 17.39
N GLY A 15 3.67 13.31 17.73
CA GLY A 15 4.98 12.93 17.27
C GLY A 15 4.87 12.90 15.76
N ALA A 16 5.27 13.98 15.11
CA ALA A 16 5.64 13.95 13.71
C ALA A 16 6.72 12.87 13.62
N ALA A 17 6.32 11.66 13.25
CA ALA A 17 7.23 10.58 12.97
C ALA A 17 8.12 11.10 11.85
N VAL A 18 9.32 11.56 12.21
CA VAL A 18 10.36 11.92 11.27
C VAL A 18 10.49 10.69 10.38
N PRO A 19 10.19 10.78 9.08
CA PRO A 19 10.30 9.62 8.21
C PRO A 19 11.77 9.20 8.26
N THR A 20 12.05 8.11 8.97
CA THR A 20 13.32 7.42 8.87
C THR A 20 13.50 7.18 7.39
N ARG A 21 14.56 7.76 6.80
CA ARG A 21 14.82 7.72 5.35
C ARG A 21 14.71 6.27 4.88
N ALA A 22 13.52 5.90 4.45
CA ALA A 22 13.21 4.52 4.18
C ALA A 22 13.96 4.24 2.89
N ARG A 23 14.76 3.18 2.88
CA ARG A 23 15.54 2.85 1.68
C ARG A 23 14.56 2.70 0.51
N PRO A 24 14.89 3.22 -0.68
CA PRO A 24 13.99 3.11 -1.81
C PRO A 24 13.61 1.66 -2.08
N VAL A 25 12.36 1.42 -2.45
CA VAL A 25 11.86 0.11 -2.89
C VAL A 25 12.53 -0.23 -4.22
N ARG A 26 13.56 -1.07 -4.15
CA ARG A 26 14.36 -1.42 -5.35
C ARG A 26 13.87 -2.67 -6.03
N THR A 27 13.08 -3.49 -5.34
CA THR A 27 12.68 -4.81 -5.82
C THR A 27 11.17 -4.97 -5.86
N ALA A 28 10.70 -5.81 -6.79
CA ALA A 28 9.31 -6.21 -6.86
C ALA A 28 8.85 -6.92 -5.58
N SER A 29 9.73 -7.71 -4.94
CA SER A 29 9.41 -8.42 -3.71
C SER A 29 9.15 -7.48 -2.53
N GLU A 30 9.95 -6.42 -2.39
CA GLU A 30 9.70 -5.40 -1.36
C GLU A 30 8.37 -4.68 -1.61
N ALA A 31 8.07 -4.33 -2.87
CA ALA A 31 6.81 -3.68 -3.21
C ALA A 31 5.59 -4.55 -2.87
N ARG A 32 5.68 -5.87 -3.15
CA ARG A 32 4.64 -6.83 -2.76
C ARG A 32 4.45 -6.85 -1.25
N ALA A 33 5.53 -7.02 -0.48
CA ALA A 33 5.45 -7.08 0.98
C ALA A 33 4.84 -5.79 1.59
N ILE A 34 5.18 -4.62 1.05
CA ILE A 34 4.57 -3.35 1.47
C ILE A 34 3.08 -3.33 1.14
N ALA A 35 2.71 -3.71 -0.08
CA ALA A 35 1.32 -3.73 -0.52
C ALA A 35 0.47 -4.72 0.30
N GLU A 36 0.97 -5.92 0.58
CA GLU A 36 0.30 -6.92 1.41
C GLU A 36 0.11 -6.42 2.84
N LYS A 37 1.15 -5.83 3.44
CA LYS A 37 1.11 -5.29 4.80
C LYS A 37 0.11 -4.14 4.95
N GLU A 38 0.04 -3.23 3.98
CA GLU A 38 -0.86 -2.07 4.05
C GLU A 38 -2.30 -2.38 3.65
N THR A 39 -2.51 -3.31 2.72
CA THR A 39 -3.85 -3.59 2.17
C THR A 39 -4.53 -4.81 2.79
N GLY A 40 -3.77 -5.69 3.45
CA GLY A 40 -4.26 -7.00 3.91
C GLY A 40 -4.58 -7.99 2.78
N GLY A 41 -4.25 -7.64 1.53
CA GLY A 41 -4.38 -8.53 0.38
C GLY A 41 -3.13 -9.37 0.14
N ILE A 42 -3.24 -10.30 -0.82
CA ILE A 42 -2.17 -11.16 -1.32
C ILE A 42 -1.69 -10.60 -2.65
N ALA A 43 -0.41 -10.30 -2.80
CA ALA A 43 0.11 -9.68 -4.02
C ALA A 43 0.36 -10.73 -5.11
N VAL A 44 -0.35 -10.60 -6.23
CA VAL A 44 -0.28 -11.52 -7.37
C VAL A 44 0.76 -11.08 -8.38
N SER A 45 0.89 -9.77 -8.61
CA SER A 45 1.90 -9.23 -9.52
C SER A 45 2.46 -7.91 -9.03
N ALA A 46 3.69 -7.59 -9.43
CA ALA A 46 4.30 -6.30 -9.17
C ALA A 46 5.16 -5.90 -10.38
N ARG A 47 4.94 -4.70 -10.90
CA ARG A 47 5.71 -4.13 -12.03
C ARG A 47 6.12 -2.71 -11.74
N ARG A 48 7.32 -2.34 -12.18
CA ARG A 48 7.81 -0.96 -12.05
C ARG A 48 7.06 -0.06 -13.03
N VAL A 49 6.65 1.11 -12.56
CA VAL A 49 5.98 2.14 -13.36
C VAL A 49 6.61 3.51 -13.10
N PRO A 50 6.73 4.38 -14.11
CA PRO A 50 7.14 5.75 -13.91
C PRO A 50 6.01 6.55 -13.23
N LEU A 51 6.37 7.43 -12.29
CA LEU A 51 5.46 8.38 -11.65
C LEU A 51 5.90 9.80 -12.03
N ASN A 52 5.09 10.47 -12.85
CA ASN A 52 5.24 11.88 -13.22
C ASN A 52 6.67 12.34 -13.60
N GLY A 53 7.47 11.46 -14.19
CA GLY A 53 8.80 11.76 -14.73
C GLY A 53 9.96 11.88 -13.72
N ALA A 54 9.69 12.11 -12.44
CA ALA A 54 10.74 12.30 -11.42
C ALA A 54 10.88 11.12 -10.45
N THR A 55 9.78 10.38 -10.22
CA THR A 55 9.72 9.32 -9.21
C THR A 55 9.43 8.00 -9.90
N CYS A 56 9.88 6.89 -9.33
CA CYS A 56 9.46 5.56 -9.78
C CYS A 56 8.51 4.94 -8.74
N GLY A 57 7.56 4.15 -9.22
CA GLY A 57 6.63 3.41 -8.37
C GLY A 57 6.56 1.96 -8.77
N TRP A 58 5.89 1.19 -7.94
CA TRP A 58 5.56 -0.21 -8.22
C TRP A 58 4.06 -0.35 -8.26
N GLN A 59 3.54 -0.69 -9.43
CA GLN A 59 2.15 -1.11 -9.55
C GLN A 59 2.05 -2.56 -9.08
N VAL A 60 1.28 -2.79 -8.04
CA VAL A 60 1.03 -4.11 -7.46
C VAL A 60 -0.43 -4.47 -7.64
N ASP A 61 -0.69 -5.64 -8.22
CA ASP A 61 -2.04 -6.18 -8.31
C ASP A 61 -2.21 -7.21 -7.19
N LEU A 62 -3.31 -7.09 -6.44
CA LEU A 62 -3.60 -7.79 -5.20
C LEU A 62 -4.96 -8.50 -5.28
N GLU A 63 -5.07 -9.61 -4.58
CA GLU A 63 -6.34 -10.25 -4.23
C GLU A 63 -6.61 -10.04 -2.75
N VAL A 64 -7.80 -9.56 -2.40
CA VAL A 64 -8.18 -9.38 -1.00
C VAL A 64 -9.14 -10.50 -0.62
N PRO A 65 -8.82 -11.32 0.39
CA PRO A 65 -9.71 -12.40 0.83
C PRO A 65 -11.11 -11.85 1.17
N GLY A 66 -12.14 -12.45 0.57
CA GLY A 66 -13.53 -12.02 0.75
C GLY A 66 -14.00 -10.93 -0.23
N GLU A 67 -13.16 -10.49 -1.17
CA GLU A 67 -13.59 -9.63 -2.26
C GLU A 67 -13.63 -10.37 -3.62
N ASP A 68 -14.72 -10.20 -4.37
CA ASP A 68 -14.89 -10.78 -5.71
C ASP A 68 -14.01 -10.12 -6.79
N ARG A 69 -13.34 -9.02 -6.45
CA ARG A 69 -12.55 -8.22 -7.39
C ARG A 69 -11.11 -8.09 -6.92
N GLY A 70 -10.23 -7.92 -7.90
CA GLY A 70 -8.85 -7.57 -7.66
C GLY A 70 -8.68 -6.10 -7.30
N TRP A 71 -7.53 -5.80 -6.71
CA TRP A 71 -7.11 -4.44 -6.46
C TRP A 71 -5.78 -4.16 -7.11
N ARG A 72 -5.62 -2.93 -7.57
CA ARG A 72 -4.35 -2.41 -8.07
C ARG A 72 -3.93 -1.27 -7.17
N CYS A 73 -2.70 -1.33 -6.72
CA CYS A 73 -2.12 -0.25 -5.96
C CYS A 73 -0.79 0.22 -6.52
N ILE A 74 -0.40 1.43 -6.14
CA ILE A 74 0.88 2.02 -6.50
C ILE A 74 1.65 2.21 -5.19
N VAL A 75 2.75 1.48 -5.06
CA VAL A 75 3.74 1.66 -4.00
C VAL A 75 4.77 2.67 -4.48
N ASP A 76 4.94 3.76 -3.75
CA ASP A 76 5.99 4.73 -3.98
C ASP A 76 7.36 4.12 -3.70
N ALA A 77 8.32 4.25 -4.63
CA ALA A 77 9.63 3.71 -4.39
C ALA A 77 10.38 4.46 -3.30
N ASP A 78 10.18 5.76 -3.14
CA ASP A 78 10.97 6.57 -2.20
C ASP A 78 10.33 6.62 -0.82
N THR A 79 9.00 6.71 -0.74
CA THR A 79 8.29 6.79 0.56
C THR A 79 7.86 5.44 1.13
N ARG A 80 7.90 4.36 0.33
CA ARG A 80 7.39 3.03 0.69
C ARG A 80 5.91 3.03 1.10
N SER A 81 5.12 3.97 0.60
CA SER A 81 3.68 4.10 0.90
C SER A 81 2.81 3.69 -0.28
N VAL A 82 1.61 3.16 -0.01
CA VAL A 82 0.59 2.91 -1.04
C VAL A 82 -0.25 4.17 -1.28
N HIS A 83 -0.23 4.69 -2.51
CA HIS A 83 -0.94 5.94 -2.86
C HIS A 83 -2.33 5.73 -3.47
N THR A 84 -2.51 4.66 -4.23
CA THR A 84 -3.73 4.44 -5.01
C THR A 84 -4.24 3.05 -4.74
N ARG A 85 -5.56 2.90 -4.66
CA ARG A 85 -6.22 1.59 -4.59
C ARG A 85 -7.39 1.59 -5.57
N THR A 86 -7.16 1.01 -6.75
CA THR A 86 -8.14 0.96 -7.84
C THR A 86 -8.68 -0.45 -7.99
N ARG A 87 -10.00 -0.60 -8.13
CA ARG A 87 -10.61 -1.90 -8.41
C ARG A 87 -10.27 -2.36 -9.82
N ILE A 88 -9.86 -3.62 -9.94
CA ILE A 88 -9.57 -4.30 -11.21
C ILE A 88 -10.33 -5.64 -11.26
N PRO A 89 -10.49 -6.25 -12.44
CA PRO A 89 -10.90 -7.66 -12.52
C PRO A 89 -9.94 -8.55 -11.70
N PRO A 90 -10.37 -9.72 -11.21
CA PRO A 90 -9.53 -10.65 -10.46
C PRO A 90 -8.20 -10.92 -11.18
N PRO A 91 -7.03 -10.64 -10.57
CA PRO A 91 -5.73 -10.85 -11.20
C PRO A 91 -5.49 -12.34 -11.41
N GLY A 92 -5.44 -12.79 -12.65
CA GLY A 92 -5.46 -14.23 -13.00
C GLY A 92 -6.62 -14.60 -13.91
N SER A 93 -7.68 -13.78 -13.94
CA SER A 93 -8.70 -13.78 -15.01
C SER A 93 -8.16 -13.15 -16.30
N THR A 94 -6.95 -13.55 -16.73
CA THR A 94 -6.52 -13.22 -18.08
C THR A 94 -7.35 -14.03 -19.06
N LYS A 95 -8.46 -13.43 -19.52
CA LYS A 95 -8.94 -13.69 -20.87
C LYS A 95 -7.71 -13.55 -21.77
N LYS A 96 -7.29 -14.65 -22.40
CA LYS A 96 -6.30 -14.66 -23.49
C LYS A 96 -6.61 -13.50 -24.42
N ARG A 97 -5.88 -12.39 -24.29
CA ARG A 97 -5.92 -11.32 -25.26
C ARG A 97 -5.03 -11.79 -26.40
N LYS A 98 -5.66 -12.56 -27.30
CA LYS A 98 -5.11 -12.95 -28.60
C LYS A 98 -4.68 -11.64 -29.28
N GLN A 99 -3.39 -11.40 -29.35
CA GLN A 99 -2.83 -10.40 -30.26
C GLN A 99 -3.15 -10.90 -31.67
N SER A 100 -4.02 -10.15 -32.36
CA SER A 100 -4.26 -10.31 -33.80
C SER A 100 -3.27 -9.45 -34.57
#